data_AF-A0A925VDV0-F1
#
_entry.id   AF-A0A925VDV0-F1
#
_cell.length_a   1.000
_cell.length_b   1.000
_cell.length_c   1.000
_cell.angle_alpha   90.00
_cell.angle_beta   90.00
_cell.angle_gamma   90.00
#
_symmetry.space_group_name_H-M   'P 1'
#
loop_
_entity.id
_entity.type
_entity.pdbx_description
1 polymer ?
#
loop_
_entity_poly.entity_id
_entity_poly.type
_entity_poly.pdbx_seq_one_letter_code
_entity_poly.pdbx_strand_id
1 'polypeptide(L)'
;MARLTQISILAIVAATGCQEAGETIGPRGGTVVSDDGRFSLEIAPGALEHDVDITITAADCDAMGVTAVGPCYTVGPRGTGFLFPAKVTYELDGELELAELDELAVSTRREHNWKLLADRVVDVEDGTLTASAVYLSSFAIVNVTP
;
A
#
# COMPACT_ATOMS: atom_id res chain seq x y z
N MET A 1 48.28 -48.33 -17.90
CA MET A 1 46.98 -48.83 -17.41
C MET A 1 46.58 -47.99 -16.20
N ALA A 2 45.30 -47.63 -16.15
CA ALA A 2 44.56 -46.89 -15.10
C ALA A 2 44.75 -45.36 -15.08
N ARG A 3 43.70 -44.52 -15.00
CA ARG A 3 42.23 -44.67 -15.15
C ARG A 3 41.68 -43.24 -15.22
N LEU A 4 40.81 -42.93 -16.19
CA LEU A 4 39.97 -41.72 -16.20
C LEU A 4 38.78 -41.89 -15.25
N THR A 5 38.58 -40.93 -14.34
CA THR A 5 37.29 -40.55 -13.71
C THR A 5 37.57 -39.31 -12.83
N GLN A 6 36.77 -38.26 -12.70
CA GLN A 6 35.34 -38.06 -12.92
C GLN A 6 35.05 -36.55 -12.98
N ILE A 7 34.16 -36.15 -13.89
CA ILE A 7 33.53 -34.83 -13.96
C ILE A 7 32.50 -34.73 -12.82
N SER A 8 32.37 -33.57 -12.16
CA SER A 8 31.19 -33.25 -11.34
C SER A 8 30.74 -31.83 -11.63
N ILE A 9 29.44 -31.73 -11.90
CA ILE A 9 28.73 -30.69 -12.64
C ILE A 9 27.85 -29.89 -11.66
N LEU A 10 27.68 -28.60 -11.97
CA LEU A 10 26.60 -27.67 -11.57
C LEU A 10 26.28 -27.51 -10.08
N ALA A 11 26.61 -26.33 -9.54
CA ALA A 11 25.78 -25.69 -8.53
C ALA A 11 24.69 -24.87 -9.24
N ILE A 12 23.46 -25.39 -9.26
CA ILE A 12 22.24 -24.60 -9.48
C ILE A 12 21.63 -24.39 -8.10
N VAL A 13 21.56 -23.13 -7.65
CA VAL A 13 20.55 -22.71 -6.67
C VAL A 13 19.77 -21.59 -7.34
N ALA A 14 18.61 -21.97 -7.89
CA ALA A 14 17.57 -21.06 -8.30
C ALA A 14 16.50 -21.06 -7.20
N ALA A 15 16.30 -19.91 -6.57
CA ALA A 15 15.02 -19.39 -6.11
C ALA A 15 15.32 -18.11 -5.31
N THR A 16 15.44 -16.98 -6.00
CA THR A 16 15.07 -15.70 -5.40
C THR A 16 13.58 -15.79 -5.11
N GLY A 17 13.24 -16.31 -3.94
CA GLY A 17 11.91 -16.10 -3.38
C GLY A 17 11.81 -14.61 -3.11
N CYS A 18 11.06 -13.87 -3.93
CA CYS A 18 10.41 -12.67 -3.43
C CYS A 18 9.45 -13.13 -2.32
N GLN A 19 9.97 -13.28 -1.11
CA GLN A 19 9.11 -13.17 0.06
C GLN A 19 8.77 -11.69 0.09
N GLU A 20 7.54 -11.34 -0.27
CA GLU A 20 6.96 -10.07 0.15
C GLU A 20 6.99 -10.08 1.68
N ALA A 21 8.08 -9.55 2.24
CA ALA A 21 8.30 -9.52 3.66
C ALA A 21 7.42 -8.40 4.21
N GLY A 22 6.36 -8.77 4.92
CA GLY A 22 5.60 -7.80 5.69
C GLY A 22 6.45 -7.18 6.80
N GLU A 23 6.12 -5.94 7.17
CA GLU A 23 6.71 -5.26 8.31
C GLU A 23 5.82 -5.49 9.55
N THR A 24 6.40 -6.05 10.61
CA THR A 24 5.67 -6.27 11.87
C THR A 24 5.51 -4.95 12.63
N ILE A 25 4.28 -4.43 12.71
CA ILE A 25 3.94 -3.23 13.46
C ILE A 25 3.13 -3.60 14.70
N GLY A 26 3.60 -3.14 15.86
CA GLY A 26 2.97 -3.37 17.16
C GLY A 26 2.28 -2.13 17.75
N PRO A 27 1.91 -2.19 19.04
CA PRO A 27 1.24 -1.07 19.74
C PRO A 27 2.05 0.21 19.80
N ARG A 28 3.37 0.16 19.55
CA ARG A 28 4.21 1.37 19.45
C ARG A 28 3.91 2.21 18.20
N GLY A 29 3.15 1.67 17.24
CA GLY A 29 2.93 2.29 15.94
C GLY A 29 4.18 2.20 15.05
N GLY A 30 4.09 2.83 13.89
CA GLY A 30 5.14 2.82 12.88
C GLY A 30 4.60 3.28 11.54
N THR A 31 5.47 3.34 10.54
CA THR A 31 5.11 3.71 9.17
C THR A 31 5.58 2.60 8.24
N VAL A 32 4.68 2.14 7.38
CA VAL A 32 4.99 1.18 6.32
C VAL A 32 4.83 1.89 4.98
N VAL A 33 5.75 1.66 4.05
CA VAL A 33 5.81 2.32 2.74
C VAL A 33 5.75 1.27 1.64
N SER A 34 5.06 1.55 0.54
CA SER A 34 5.06 0.71 -0.65
C SER A 34 6.46 0.62 -1.28
N ASP A 35 6.74 -0.47 -1.99
CA ASP A 35 8.03 -0.69 -2.65
C ASP A 35 8.41 0.42 -3.65
N ASP A 36 7.41 1.07 -4.26
CA ASP A 36 7.59 2.17 -5.20
C ASP A 36 7.69 3.55 -4.52
N GLY A 37 7.54 3.61 -3.19
CA GLY A 37 7.62 4.84 -2.40
C GLY A 37 6.42 5.78 -2.55
N ARG A 38 5.37 5.40 -3.28
CA ARG A 38 4.25 6.29 -3.62
C ARG A 38 3.07 6.22 -2.67
N PHE A 39 3.06 5.25 -1.77
CA PHE A 39 2.02 5.07 -0.78
C PHE A 39 2.65 4.79 0.57
N SER A 40 2.14 5.42 1.62
CA SER A 40 2.51 5.09 2.99
C SER A 40 1.30 4.99 3.89
N LEU A 41 1.45 4.14 4.91
CA LEU A 41 0.50 3.98 6.01
C LEU A 41 1.24 4.27 7.31
N GLU A 42 0.89 5.39 7.94
CA GLU A 42 1.36 5.74 9.29
C GLU A 42 0.32 5.29 10.32
N ILE A 43 0.76 4.43 11.24
CA ILE A 43 -0.03 3.83 12.29
C ILE A 43 0.40 4.48 13.60
N ALA A 44 -0.51 5.23 14.21
CA ALA A 44 -0.24 5.93 15.46
C ALA A 44 0.05 4.93 16.61
N PRO A 45 0.84 5.34 17.60
CA PRO A 45 0.97 4.57 18.85
C PRO A 45 -0.40 4.29 19.47
N GLY A 46 -0.62 3.05 19.89
CA GLY A 46 -1.88 2.57 20.46
C GLY A 46 -3.00 2.27 19.45
N ALA A 47 -2.78 2.48 18.15
CA ALA A 47 -3.78 2.15 17.12
C ALA A 47 -3.98 0.63 16.94
N LEU A 48 -2.97 -0.17 17.31
CA LEU A 48 -3.01 -1.64 17.32
C LEU A 48 -2.86 -2.17 18.76
N GLU A 49 -3.61 -3.21 19.09
CA GLU A 49 -3.55 -3.87 20.41
C GLU A 49 -2.39 -4.87 20.52
N HIS A 50 -1.98 -5.44 19.38
CA HIS A 50 -0.96 -6.48 19.26
C HIS A 50 -0.14 -6.28 17.98
N ASP A 51 0.94 -7.04 17.85
CA ASP A 51 1.77 -7.05 16.65
C ASP A 51 0.99 -7.59 15.45
N VAL A 52 1.09 -6.90 14.31
CA VAL A 52 0.48 -7.25 13.02
C VAL A 52 1.55 -7.19 11.94
N ASP A 53 1.66 -8.27 11.16
CA ASP A 53 2.53 -8.29 9.97
C ASP A 53 1.83 -7.57 8.82
N ILE A 54 2.28 -6.36 8.50
CA ILE A 54 1.65 -5.49 7.51
C ILE A 54 2.37 -5.63 6.17
N THR A 55 1.61 -5.87 5.12
CA THR A 55 2.12 -5.90 3.74
C THR A 55 1.45 -4.81 2.92
N ILE A 56 2.18 -4.22 1.98
CA ILE A 56 1.64 -3.29 0.98
C ILE A 56 2.00 -3.83 -0.39
N THR A 57 1.00 -4.10 -1.22
CA THR A 57 1.20 -4.60 -2.58
C THR A 57 0.51 -3.71 -3.59
N ALA A 58 1.18 -3.44 -4.71
CA ALA A 58 0.54 -2.80 -5.85
C ALA A 58 -0.59 -3.70 -6.37
N ALA A 59 -1.72 -3.09 -6.71
CA ALA A 59 -2.91 -3.79 -7.15
C ALA A 59 -3.39 -3.24 -8.50
N ASP A 60 -3.95 -4.13 -9.32
CA ASP A 60 -4.59 -3.76 -10.57
C ASP A 60 -5.95 -3.10 -10.28
N CYS A 61 -6.05 -1.79 -10.55
CA CYS A 61 -7.26 -1.00 -10.34
C CYS A 61 -8.46 -1.50 -11.17
N ASP A 62 -8.23 -1.94 -12.40
CA ASP A 62 -9.28 -2.42 -13.30
C ASP A 62 -9.85 -3.74 -12.79
N ALA A 63 -8.96 -4.66 -12.36
CA ALA A 63 -9.37 -5.90 -11.72
C ALA A 63 -10.16 -5.67 -10.41
N MET A 64 -9.96 -4.52 -9.77
CA MET A 64 -10.73 -4.09 -8.59
C MET A 64 -12.01 -3.31 -8.91
N GLY A 65 -12.24 -3.00 -10.19
CA GLY A 65 -13.43 -2.29 -10.67
C GLY A 65 -13.47 -0.81 -10.25
N VAL A 66 -12.32 -0.14 -10.17
CA VAL A 66 -12.23 1.29 -9.85
C VAL A 66 -11.49 2.06 -10.95
N THR A 67 -12.07 3.17 -11.40
CA THR A 67 -11.38 4.13 -12.27
C THR A 67 -10.52 5.04 -11.39
N ALA A 68 -9.27 4.64 -11.19
CA ALA A 68 -8.32 5.37 -10.37
C ALA A 68 -7.53 6.40 -11.17
N VAL A 69 -7.18 7.50 -10.54
CA VAL A 69 -6.29 8.55 -11.10
C VAL A 69 -4.81 8.18 -10.89
N GLY A 70 -4.53 7.23 -10.00
CA GLY A 70 -3.18 6.77 -9.68
C GLY A 70 -3.14 5.27 -9.35
N PRO A 71 -2.00 4.76 -8.86
CA PRO A 71 -1.84 3.35 -8.52
C PRO A 71 -2.78 2.94 -7.39
N CYS A 72 -3.26 1.69 -7.46
CA CYS A 72 -4.01 1.08 -6.38
C CYS A 72 -3.08 0.24 -5.52
N TYR A 73 -3.36 0.20 -4.22
CA TYR A 73 -2.61 -0.61 -3.26
C TYR A 73 -3.55 -1.50 -2.46
N THR A 74 -3.08 -2.68 -2.09
CA THR A 74 -3.72 -3.53 -1.10
C THR A 74 -2.83 -3.62 0.12
N VAL A 75 -3.38 -3.26 1.28
CA VAL A 75 -2.69 -3.38 2.57
C VAL A 75 -3.25 -4.58 3.32
N GLY A 76 -2.39 -5.55 3.61
CA GLY A 76 -2.71 -6.77 4.35
C GLY A 76 -2.29 -6.69 5.82
N PRO A 77 -2.90 -7.49 6.72
CA PRO A 77 -4.09 -8.31 6.49
C PRO A 77 -5.36 -7.45 6.48
N ARG A 78 -6.14 -7.55 5.39
CA ARG A 78 -7.34 -6.73 5.20
C ARG A 78 -8.39 -7.00 6.28
N GLY A 79 -9.10 -5.95 6.69
CA GLY A 79 -10.15 -6.02 7.70
C GLY A 79 -9.66 -5.81 9.13
N THR A 80 -8.33 -5.79 9.37
CA THR A 80 -7.75 -5.40 10.66
C THR A 80 -8.17 -3.98 10.99
N GLY A 81 -8.93 -3.80 12.06
CA GLY A 81 -9.37 -2.51 12.54
C GLY A 81 -8.31 -1.81 13.38
N PHE A 82 -8.36 -0.48 13.40
CA PHE A 82 -7.53 0.33 14.29
C PHE A 82 -8.36 0.94 15.42
N LEU A 83 -7.78 1.03 16.62
CA LEU A 83 -8.37 1.76 17.75
C LEU A 83 -8.35 3.28 17.54
N PHE A 84 -7.34 3.76 16.81
CA PHE A 84 -7.22 5.15 16.36
C PHE A 84 -6.97 5.15 14.86
N PRO A 85 -7.53 6.11 14.08
CA PRO A 85 -7.33 6.12 12.64
C PRO A 85 -5.85 6.14 12.26
N ALA A 86 -5.48 5.30 11.30
CA ALA A 86 -4.19 5.36 10.63
C ALA A 86 -4.24 6.40 9.51
N LYS A 87 -3.10 6.99 9.19
CA LYS A 87 -2.97 8.01 8.15
C LYS A 87 -2.44 7.37 6.87
N VAL A 88 -3.22 7.44 5.81
CA VAL A 88 -2.84 7.02 4.46
C VAL A 88 -2.32 8.24 3.72
N THR A 89 -1.16 8.13 3.10
CA THR A 89 -0.59 9.20 2.27
C THR A 89 -0.23 8.65 0.90
N TYR A 90 -0.65 9.36 -0.13
CA TYR A 90 -0.22 9.13 -1.50
C TYR A 90 0.67 10.26 -1.97
N GLU A 91 1.73 9.89 -2.68
CA GLU A 91 2.52 10.80 -3.50
C GLU A 91 1.79 11.04 -4.83
N LEU A 92 1.41 12.28 -5.06
CA LEU A 92 0.75 12.73 -6.27
C LEU A 92 1.78 12.92 -7.39
N ASP A 93 1.32 12.76 -8.62
CA ASP A 93 2.15 13.10 -9.77
C ASP A 93 2.23 14.63 -9.88
N GLY A 94 3.44 15.15 -10.11
CA GLY A 94 3.68 16.59 -10.24
C GLY A 94 3.12 17.20 -11.52
N GLU A 95 2.59 16.38 -12.44
CA GLU A 95 1.96 16.83 -13.68
C GLU A 95 0.47 17.22 -13.53
N LEU A 96 -0.14 17.03 -12.35
CA LEU A 96 -1.55 17.37 -12.10
C LEU A 96 -1.77 18.88 -11.94
N GLU A 97 -2.80 19.43 -12.58
CA GLU A 97 -3.22 20.82 -12.38
C GLU A 97 -3.88 21.00 -11.00
N LEU A 98 -3.73 22.18 -10.39
CA LEU A 98 -4.30 22.47 -9.06
C LEU A 98 -5.82 22.23 -8.98
N ALA A 99 -6.54 22.51 -10.07
CA ALA A 99 -7.98 22.26 -10.13
C ALA A 99 -8.32 20.76 -10.08
N GLU A 100 -7.47 19.90 -10.65
CA GLU A 100 -7.65 18.46 -10.60
C GLU A 100 -7.40 17.94 -9.18
N LEU A 101 -6.43 18.51 -8.46
CA LEU A 101 -6.12 18.15 -7.07
C LEU A 101 -7.32 18.35 -6.13
N ASP A 102 -8.12 19.40 -6.36
CA ASP A 102 -9.34 19.67 -5.59
C ASP A 102 -10.46 18.64 -5.85
N GLU A 103 -10.36 17.82 -6.88
CA GLU A 103 -11.34 16.78 -7.19
C GLU A 103 -10.87 15.38 -6.77
N LEU A 104 -9.66 15.23 -6.24
CA LEU A 104 -9.13 13.94 -5.80
C LEU A 104 -9.62 13.54 -4.41
N ALA A 105 -9.97 12.28 -4.23
CA ALA A 105 -10.17 11.69 -2.91
C ALA A 105 -9.54 10.31 -2.82
N VAL A 106 -9.27 9.88 -1.59
CA VAL A 106 -8.89 8.49 -1.32
C VAL A 106 -10.15 7.66 -1.15
N SER A 107 -10.28 6.60 -1.94
CA SER A 107 -11.31 5.58 -1.81
C SER A 107 -10.72 4.34 -1.17
N THR A 108 -11.52 3.69 -0.33
CA THR A 108 -11.19 2.42 0.32
C THR A 108 -12.24 1.36 0.01
N ARG A 109 -11.80 0.11 -0.11
CA ARG A 109 -12.71 -1.01 -0.33
C ARG A 109 -13.29 -1.52 1.00
N ARG A 110 -14.61 -1.45 1.17
CA ARG A 110 -15.38 -2.19 2.19
C ARG A 110 -16.03 -3.39 1.53
N GLU A 111 -15.57 -4.60 1.84
CA GLU A 111 -16.09 -5.84 1.23
C GLU A 111 -16.03 -5.79 -0.31
N HIS A 112 -17.19 -5.61 -0.96
CA HIS A 112 -17.37 -5.54 -2.41
C HIS A 112 -17.62 -4.13 -2.93
N ASN A 113 -17.66 -3.12 -2.06
CA ASN A 113 -17.98 -1.74 -2.43
C ASN A 113 -16.81 -0.81 -2.13
N TRP A 114 -16.53 0.09 -3.06
CA TRP A 114 -15.62 1.21 -2.85
C TRP A 114 -16.37 2.36 -2.19
N LYS A 115 -15.73 3.02 -1.23
CA LYS A 115 -16.26 4.16 -0.48
C LYS A 115 -15.17 5.19 -0.31
N LEU A 116 -15.51 6.46 -0.50
CA LEU A 116 -14.61 7.57 -0.18
C LEU A 116 -14.31 7.55 1.31
N LEU A 117 -13.04 7.78 1.67
CA LEU A 117 -12.69 8.19 3.02
C LEU A 117 -13.29 9.56 3.29
N ALA A 118 -13.71 9.77 4.54
CA ALA A 118 -14.52 10.92 4.91
C ALA A 118 -13.72 12.23 4.90
N ASP A 119 -12.42 12.13 5.11
CA ASP A 119 -11.48 13.22 5.13
C ASP A 119 -10.48 13.12 3.97
N ARG A 120 -9.96 14.28 3.59
CA ARG A 120 -8.79 14.40 2.73
C ARG A 120 -8.05 15.69 3.04
N VAL A 121 -6.74 15.67 2.86
CA VAL A 121 -5.88 16.84 2.89
C VAL A 121 -4.94 16.74 1.70
N VAL A 122 -4.94 17.75 0.84
CA VAL A 122 -3.97 17.90 -0.24
C VAL A 122 -2.89 18.86 0.26
N ASP A 123 -1.65 18.41 0.26
CA ASP A 123 -0.47 19.27 0.42
C ASP A 123 0.12 19.51 -0.97
N VAL A 124 -0.02 20.73 -1.49
CA VAL A 124 0.46 21.09 -2.83
C VAL A 124 1.97 21.30 -2.84
N GLU A 125 2.56 21.72 -1.72
CA GLU A 125 4.00 21.96 -1.63
C GLU A 125 4.77 20.64 -1.60
N ASP A 126 4.27 19.69 -0.81
CA ASP A 126 4.86 18.35 -0.70
C ASP A 126 4.31 17.37 -1.77
N GLY A 127 3.26 17.75 -2.51
CA GLY A 127 2.67 16.93 -3.55
C GLY A 127 1.98 15.67 -3.01
N THR A 128 1.28 15.77 -1.88
CA THR A 128 0.67 14.60 -1.22
C THR A 128 -0.84 14.72 -1.06
N LEU A 129 -1.50 13.57 -1.08
CA LEU A 129 -2.91 13.41 -0.70
C LEU A 129 -3.01 12.48 0.50
N THR A 130 -3.50 13.01 1.61
CA THR A 130 -3.62 12.30 2.88
C THR A 130 -5.09 12.05 3.25
N ALA A 131 -5.41 10.90 3.85
CA ALA A 131 -6.72 10.59 4.41
C ALA A 131 -6.63 9.63 5.60
N SER A 132 -7.70 9.55 6.40
CA SER A 132 -7.75 8.67 7.59
C SER A 132 -8.42 7.33 7.29
N ALA A 133 -7.73 6.23 7.56
CA ALA A 133 -8.24 4.87 7.46
C ALA A 133 -8.46 4.25 8.84
N VAL A 134 -9.62 3.63 9.05
CA VAL A 134 -9.96 2.97 10.34
C VAL A 134 -9.75 1.45 10.32
N TYR A 135 -9.20 0.93 9.22
CA TYR A 135 -8.91 -0.49 9.01
C TYR A 135 -7.99 -0.68 7.80
N LEU A 136 -7.23 -1.77 7.79
CA LEU A 136 -6.44 -2.21 6.64
C LEU A 136 -7.36 -2.66 5.50
N SER A 137 -7.10 -2.16 4.30
CA SER A 137 -7.86 -2.53 3.10
C SER A 137 -7.07 -2.25 1.83
N SER A 138 -7.77 -2.23 0.70
CA SER A 138 -7.26 -1.68 -0.53
C SER A 138 -7.70 -0.24 -0.71
N PHE A 139 -6.83 0.56 -1.31
CA PHE A 139 -6.95 2.00 -1.46
C PHE A 139 -6.67 2.42 -2.91
N ALA A 140 -7.33 3.49 -3.34
CA ALA A 140 -7.15 4.10 -4.65
C ALA A 140 -7.40 5.61 -4.56
N ILE A 141 -6.72 6.40 -5.40
CA ILE A 141 -7.09 7.80 -5.65
C ILE A 141 -8.15 7.82 -6.75
N VAL A 142 -9.23 8.56 -6.54
CA VAL A 142 -10.33 8.71 -7.52
C VAL A 142 -10.74 10.17 -7.64
N ASN A 143 -11.37 10.53 -8.76
CA ASN A 143 -12.10 11.80 -8.89
C ASN A 143 -13.46 11.72 -8.18
N VAL A 144 -13.83 12.78 -7.47
CA VAL A 144 -15.15 12.91 -6.81
C VAL A 144 -16.19 13.64 -7.66
N THR A 145 -15.76 14.31 -8.73
CA THR A 145 -16.64 14.91 -9.73
C THR A 145 -16.75 13.99 -10.96
N PRO A 146 -17.97 13.71 -11.46
CA PRO A 146 -18.20 12.84 -12.62
C PRO A 146 -17.88 13.48 -13.98
#